data_AF-A0AAW8BVA4-F1
#
_entry.id   AF-A0AAW8BVA4-F1
#
_cell.length_a   1.000
_cell.length_b   1.000
_cell.length_c   1.000
_cell.angle_alpha   90.00
_cell.angle_beta   90.00
_cell.angle_gamma   90.00
#
_symmetry.space_group_name_H-M   'P 1'
#
loop_
_entity.id
_entity.type
_entity.pdbx_description
1 polymer ?
#
loop_
_entity_poly.entity_id
_entity_poly.type
_entity_poly.pdbx_seq_one_letter_code
_entity_poly.pdbx_strand_id
1 'polypeptide(L)' 'MPTYITRIETYMNPKLDSLTGADYRRMCRYLSSTGELVLTREIREPVASKYEFDDQGRLMFANLTATDIRGQLDRITGRR' A
#
# COMPACT_ATOMS: atom_id res chain seq x y z
N MET A 1 -19.11 5.22 -6.24
CA MET A 1 -17.72 5.55 -6.66
C MET A 1 -16.78 4.67 -5.85
N PRO A 2 -15.80 3.98 -6.46
CA PRO A 2 -14.82 3.20 -5.71
C PRO A 2 -14.06 4.13 -4.76
N THR A 3 -13.85 3.67 -3.53
CA THR A 3 -13.01 4.39 -2.56
C THR A 3 -11.56 4.10 -2.89
N TYR A 4 -10.69 5.10 -2.87
CA TYR A 4 -9.26 4.91 -3.12
C TYR A 4 -8.49 5.14 -1.82
N ILE A 5 -7.44 4.34 -1.62
CA ILE A 5 -6.39 4.65 -0.66
C ILE A 5 -5.17 5.18 -1.39
N THR A 6 -4.52 6.15 -0.76
CA THR A 6 -3.24 6.67 -1.22
C THR A 6 -2.14 6.02 -0.39
N ARG A 7 -1.22 5.33 -1.06
CA ARG A 7 -0.01 4.77 -0.46
C ARG A 7 1.20 5.52 -1.00
N ILE A 8 2.08 5.91 -0.10
CA ILE A 8 3.36 6.52 -0.46
C ILE A 8 4.40 5.41 -0.46
N GLU A 9 5.04 5.18 -1.61
CA GLU A 9 6.17 4.26 -1.72
C GLU A 9 7.46 5.02 -1.94
N THR A 10 8.51 4.56 -1.26
CA THR A 10 9.86 5.09 -1.37
C THR A 10 10.75 4.02 -2.00
N TYR A 11 11.48 4.38 -3.06
CA TYR A 11 12.30 3.44 -3.83
C TYR A 11 13.59 4.10 -4.32
N MET A 12 14.56 3.28 -4.70
CA MET A 12 15.84 3.76 -5.24
C MET A 12 15.67 4.24 -6.68
N ASN A 13 16.48 5.22 -7.09
CA ASN A 13 16.40 5.76 -8.43
C ASN A 13 16.63 4.66 -9.51
N PRO A 14 15.71 4.51 -10.51
CA PRO A 14 15.81 3.49 -11.55
C PRO A 14 17.07 3.57 -12.42
N LYS A 15 17.77 4.72 -12.42
CA LYS A 15 19.10 4.87 -13.05
C LYS A 15 20.14 3.88 -12.51
N LEU A 16 19.87 3.23 -11.38
CA LEU A 16 20.72 2.20 -10.78
C LEU A 16 20.43 0.78 -11.28
N ASP A 17 19.26 0.51 -11.85
CA ASP A 17 18.76 -0.86 -12.11
C ASP A 17 19.65 -1.66 -13.08
N SER A 18 20.29 -0.98 -14.04
CA SER A 18 21.18 -1.59 -15.03
C SER A 18 22.66 -1.51 -14.66
N LEU A 19 23.01 -0.89 -13.52
CA LEU A 19 24.39 -0.65 -13.12
C LEU A 19 24.85 -1.68 -12.09
N THR A 20 26.13 -2.07 -12.19
CA THR A 20 26.75 -2.97 -11.21
C THR A 20 28.16 -2.47 -10.83
N GLY A 21 28.73 -3.07 -9.78
CA GLY A 21 30.13 -2.87 -9.42
C GLY A 21 30.52 -1.40 -9.19
N ALA A 22 31.55 -0.95 -9.89
CA ALA A 22 32.12 0.39 -9.71
C ALA A 22 31.20 1.51 -10.23
N ASP A 23 30.45 1.26 -11.30
CA ASP A 23 29.58 2.26 -11.91
C ASP A 23 28.33 2.48 -11.06
N TYR A 24 27.77 1.41 -10.48
CA TYR A 24 26.71 1.51 -9.47
C TYR A 24 27.14 2.40 -8.30
N ARG A 25 28.34 2.18 -7.74
CA ARG A 25 28.85 2.98 -6.61
C ARG A 25 29.10 4.44 -6.96
N ARG A 26 29.52 4.75 -8.20
CA ARG A 26 29.68 6.13 -8.65
C ARG A 26 28.33 6.80 -8.81
N MET A 27 27.38 6.14 -9.46
CA MET A 27 26.03 6.68 -9.67
C MET A 27 25.29 6.88 -8.34
N CYS A 28 25.39 5.93 -7.39
CA CYS A 28 24.83 6.10 -6.05
C CYS A 28 25.35 7.36 -5.35
N ARG A 29 26.67 7.62 -5.40
CA ARG A 29 27.25 8.83 -4.80
C ARG A 29 26.77 10.10 -5.48
N TYR A 30 26.72 10.09 -6.81
CA TYR A 30 26.20 11.22 -7.57
C TYR A 30 24.75 11.53 -7.22
N LEU A 31 23.85 10.55 -7.30
CA LEU A 31 22.44 10.72 -6.98
C LEU A 31 22.22 11.08 -5.51
N SER A 32 23.06 10.58 -4.59
CA SER A 32 23.02 10.99 -3.20
C SER A 32 23.39 12.47 -3.04
N SER A 33 24.35 12.98 -3.82
CA SER A 33 24.79 14.38 -3.75
C SER A 33 23.75 15.36 -4.29
N THR A 34 22.89 14.92 -5.22
CA THR A 34 21.81 15.73 -5.79
C THR A 34 20.47 15.55 -5.06
N GLY A 35 20.40 14.64 -4.08
CA GLY A 35 19.16 14.30 -3.39
C GLY A 35 18.19 13.43 -4.20
N GLU A 36 18.63 12.88 -5.34
CA GLU A 36 17.81 12.07 -6.25
C GLU A 36 17.98 10.56 -6.03
N LEU A 37 18.76 10.12 -5.04
CA LEU A 37 19.02 8.70 -4.78
C LEU A 37 17.74 7.93 -4.46
N VAL A 38 16.88 8.55 -3.66
CA VAL A 38 15.64 7.97 -3.16
C VAL A 38 14.50 8.80 -3.70
N LEU A 39 13.56 8.13 -4.38
CA LEU A 39 12.40 8.74 -4.99
C LEU A 39 11.15 8.29 -4.24
N THR A 40 10.15 9.16 -4.25
CA THR A 40 8.85 8.90 -3.65
C THR A 40 7.78 8.96 -4.72
N ARG A 41 6.91 7.94 -4.77
CA ARG A 41 5.73 7.94 -5.65
C ARG A 41 4.45 7.78 -4.85
N GLU A 42 3.42 8.48 -5.29
CA GLU A 42 2.06 8.31 -4.82
C GLU A 42 1.38 7.22 -5.66
N ILE A 43 0.93 6.15 -5.00
CA ILE A 43 0.13 5.10 -5.63
C ILE A 43 -1.30 5.23 -5.14
N ARG A 44 -2.24 5.27 -6.09
CA ARG A 44 -3.67 5.27 -5.82
C ARG A 44 -4.22 3.88 -6.12
N GLU A 45 -4.62 3.19 -5.07
CA GLU A 45 -5.13 1.81 -5.18
C GLU A 45 -6.63 1.81 -4.83
N PRO A 46 -7.47 1.11 -5.63
CA PRO A 46 -8.88 0.96 -5.30
C PRO A 46 -9.02 0.07 -4.07
N VAL A 47 -9.83 0.52 -3.12
CA VAL A 47 -10.18 -0.25 -1.93
C VAL A 47 -11.30 -1.21 -2.31
N ALA A 48 -11.06 -2.51 -2.16
CA ALA A 48 -12.13 -3.50 -2.25
C ALA A 48 -13.21 -3.20 -1.22
N SER A 49 -14.48 -3.28 -1.62
CA SER A 49 -15.62 -2.96 -0.77
C SER A 49 -15.59 -3.81 0.50
N LYS A 50 -15.86 -3.21 1.67
CA LYS A 50 -15.97 -3.97 2.93
C LYS A 50 -17.10 -5.00 2.87
N TYR A 51 -18.08 -4.76 2.02
CA TYR A 51 -19.25 -5.59 1.82
C TYR A 51 -19.43 -5.90 0.34
N GLU A 52 -19.78 -7.14 0.02
CA GLU A 52 -20.16 -7.60 -1.32
C GLU A 52 -21.38 -8.52 -1.22
N PHE A 53 -22.11 -8.69 -2.31
CA PHE A 53 -23.21 -9.66 -2.35
C PHE A 53 -22.68 -11.03 -2.80
N ASP A 54 -23.07 -12.09 -2.10
CA ASP A 54 -22.83 -13.46 -2.56
C ASP A 54 -23.73 -13.83 -3.75
N ASP A 55 -23.51 -15.01 -4.33
CA ASP A 55 -24.30 -15.54 -5.45
C ASP A 55 -25.80 -15.72 -5.14
N GLN A 56 -26.18 -15.59 -3.87
CA GLN A 56 -27.54 -15.73 -3.36
C GLN A 56 -28.15 -14.36 -2.98
N GLY A 57 -27.45 -13.26 -3.28
CA GLY A 57 -27.89 -11.90 -3.00
C GLY A 57 -27.80 -11.49 -1.53
N ARG A 58 -27.03 -12.20 -0.70
CA ARG A 58 -26.82 -11.86 0.71
C ARG A 58 -25.59 -10.99 0.86
N LEU A 59 -25.72 -9.92 1.66
CA LEU A 59 -24.62 -9.02 1.94
C LEU A 59 -23.60 -9.73 2.85
N MET A 60 -22.41 -9.94 2.33
CA MET A 60 -21.27 -10.59 2.97
C MET A 60 -20.16 -9.59 3.24
N PHE A 61 -19.33 -9.88 4.24
CA PHE A 61 -18.10 -9.14 4.48
C PHE A 61 -16.98 -9.68 3.58
N ALA A 62 -16.43 -8.84 2.70
CA ALA A 62 -15.43 -9.27 1.72
C ALA A 62 -14.00 -8.87 2.10
N ASN A 63 -13.83 -7.73 2.77
CA ASN A 63 -12.50 -7.18 3.07
C ASN A 63 -12.49 -6.48 4.44
N LEU A 64 -12.47 -7.28 5.52
CA LEU A 64 -12.42 -6.77 6.89
C LEU A 64 -10.98 -6.57 7.37
N THR A 65 -10.72 -5.43 8.01
CA THR A 65 -9.48 -5.23 8.77
C THR A 65 -9.58 -5.87 10.16
N ALA A 66 -8.43 -6.09 10.83
CA ALA A 66 -8.42 -6.59 12.21
C ALA A 66 -9.22 -5.70 13.17
N THR A 67 -9.20 -4.39 12.95
CA THR A 67 -10.00 -3.41 13.72
C THR A 67 -11.49 -3.59 13.48
N ASP A 68 -11.90 -3.82 12.23
CA ASP A 68 -13.31 -4.08 11.90
C ASP A 68 -13.80 -5.38 12.57
N ILE A 69 -12.99 -6.45 12.51
CA ILE A 69 -13.31 -7.73 13.17
C ILE A 69 -13.44 -7.55 14.67
N ARG A 70 -12.50 -6.84 15.31
CA ARG A 70 -12.53 -6.58 16.75
C ARG A 70 -13.77 -5.78 17.15
N GLY A 71 -14.10 -4.72 16.41
CA GLY A 71 -15.32 -3.93 16.68
C GLY A 71 -16.62 -4.72 16.52
N GLN A 72 -16.67 -5.69 15.60
CA GLN A 72 -17.82 -6.60 15.48
C GLN A 72 -17.90 -7.59 16.64
N LEU A 73 -16.76 -8.16 17.04
CA LEU A 73 -16.69 -9.07 18.20
C LEU A 73 -17.07 -8.35 19.50
N ASP A 74 -16.63 -7.12 19.71
CA ASP A 74 -16.97 -6.33 20.89
C ASP A 74 -18.47 -6.02 20.95
N ARG A 75 -19.10 -5.75 19.80
CA ARG A 75 -20.57 -5.58 19.70
C ARG A 75 -21.34 -6.86 20.02
N ILE A 76 -20.87 -8.00 19.54
CA ILE A 76 -21.53 -9.31 19.75
C ILE A 76 -21.35 -9.77 21.21
N THR A 77 -20.18 -9.53 21.79
CA THR A 77 -19.84 -9.99 23.14
C THR A 77 -20.23 -9.00 24.24
N GLY A 78 -20.73 -7.81 23.89
CA GLY A 78 -21.21 -6.81 24.85
C GLY A 78 -20.10 -6.14 25.66
N ARG A 79 -18.83 -6.29 25.26
CA ARG A 79 -17.70 -5.60 25.89
C ARG A 79 -17.61 -4.19 25.31
N ARG A 80 -18.09 -3.20 26.05
CA ARG A 80 -17.79 -1.77 25.84
C ARG A 80 -16.79 -1.30 26.88
#